data_AF-R6BX67-F1
#
_entry.id   AF-R6BX67-F1
#
_cell.length_a   1.000
_cell.length_b   1.000
_cell.length_c   1.000
_cell.angle_alpha   90.00
_cell.angle_beta   90.00
_cell.angle_gamma   90.00
#
_symmetry.space_group_name_H-M   'P 1'
#
loop_
_entity.id
_entity.type
_entity.pdbx_description
1 polymer ?
#
loop_
_entity_poly.entity_id
_entity_poly.type
_entity_poly.pdbx_seq_one_letter_code
_entity_poly.pdbx_strand_id
1 'polypeptide(L)'
;MIYVVYLCVAAGLTFLAIKAADYVDLIDKKTSLSGAFIGGVMLSAVTSLPEMFTSISSTLMLKQPGLCMGNILGSDLFNLLILAVLALVFFRTYSKADISKSHLYVLGTILVGYAAILLNMLGILKVEILTVSITSLIIFVCYGVSFKHLSGEEGEASDEDDSRLTLKQVIVRFVLVSIGIIALSIVISYVTDEISDKLNLGKGIAGALFMGIATSLPELASSVALFKKKSFDIAAGNMIGSNIFNMAILALTDVLYIKGGVYDFSDPKTVNLIYFGIAGTVLMFAAVKFKKNWVKVCGMLGIIACYACFLLV
;
A
#
# COMPACT_ATOMS: atom_id res chain seq x y z
N MET A 1 4.35 17.53 22.61
CA MET A 1 2.99 16.93 22.62
C MET A 1 2.62 16.33 21.27
N ILE A 2 2.77 17.05 20.14
CA ILE A 2 2.35 16.56 18.81
C ILE A 2 2.94 15.19 18.40
N TYR A 3 4.21 14.90 18.70
CA TYR A 3 4.83 13.59 18.43
C TYR A 3 4.23 12.45 19.25
N VAL A 4 3.79 12.72 20.49
CA VAL A 4 3.12 11.72 21.33
C VAL A 4 1.73 11.42 20.77
N VAL A 5 1.01 12.46 20.32
CA VAL A 5 -0.26 12.30 19.62
C VAL A 5 -0.07 11.46 18.36
N TYR A 6 0.93 11.78 17.54
CA TYR A 6 1.28 10.99 16.35
C TYR A 6 1.47 9.51 16.68
N LEU A 7 2.31 9.18 17.66
CA LEU A 7 2.58 7.80 18.05
C LEU A 7 1.32 7.07 18.56
N CYS A 8 0.48 7.74 19.35
CA CYS A 8 -0.77 7.17 19.84
C CYS A 8 -1.76 6.90 18.70
N VAL A 9 -1.88 7.84 17.75
CA VAL A 9 -2.77 7.72 16.59
C VAL A 9 -2.27 6.64 15.65
N ALA A 10 -0.97 6.58 15.36
CA ALA A 10 -0.37 5.53 14.55
C ALA A 10 -0.61 4.15 15.16
N ALA A 11 -0.34 3.98 16.46
CA ALA A 11 -0.57 2.71 17.15
C ALA A 11 -2.06 2.31 17.16
N GLY A 12 -2.96 3.27 17.39
CA GLY A 12 -4.40 3.05 17.33
C GLY A 12 -4.86 2.64 15.93
N LEU A 13 -4.37 3.33 14.90
CA LEU A 13 -4.66 3.05 13.49
C LEU A 13 -4.21 1.65 13.10
N THR A 14 -2.98 1.27 13.47
CA THR A 14 -2.45 -0.09 13.26
C THR A 14 -3.32 -1.14 13.94
N PHE A 15 -3.67 -0.92 15.21
CA PHE A 15 -4.51 -1.86 15.96
C PHE A 15 -5.89 -2.04 15.32
N LEU A 16 -6.53 -0.95 14.92
CA LEU A 16 -7.84 -0.99 14.28
C LEU A 16 -7.78 -1.66 12.90
N ALA A 17 -6.78 -1.35 12.08
CA ALA A 17 -6.61 -1.98 10.77
C ALA A 17 -6.36 -3.51 10.87
N ILE A 18 -5.55 -3.96 11.84
CA ILE A 18 -5.39 -5.39 12.12
C ILE A 18 -6.73 -6.02 12.52
N LYS A 19 -7.52 -5.35 13.38
CA LYS A 19 -8.85 -5.84 13.75
C LYS A 19 -9.83 -5.86 12.57
N ALA A 20 -9.72 -4.91 11.64
CA ALA A 20 -10.53 -4.91 10.43
C ALA A 20 -10.23 -6.13 9.56
N ALA A 21 -8.94 -6.47 9.38
CA ALA A 21 -8.52 -7.69 8.69
C ALA A 21 -9.07 -8.95 9.38
N ASP A 22 -8.91 -9.07 10.71
CA ASP A 22 -9.47 -10.19 11.49
C ASP A 22 -10.99 -10.37 11.25
N TYR A 23 -11.75 -9.27 11.19
CA TYR A 23 -13.19 -9.34 10.97
C TYR A 23 -13.57 -9.67 9.54
N VAL A 24 -12.78 -9.27 8.55
CA VAL A 24 -12.99 -9.66 7.15
C VAL A 24 -12.76 -11.15 6.97
N ASP A 25 -11.69 -11.68 7.57
CA ASP A 25 -11.43 -13.12 7.60
C ASP A 25 -12.60 -13.90 8.23
N LEU A 26 -13.19 -13.38 9.31
CA LEU A 26 -14.37 -13.99 9.94
C LEU A 26 -15.65 -13.87 9.09
N ILE A 27 -15.81 -12.80 8.31
CA ILE A 27 -16.94 -12.65 7.37
C ILE A 27 -16.82 -13.69 6.26
N ASP A 28 -15.63 -13.85 5.68
CA ASP A 28 -15.35 -14.86 4.64
C ASP A 28 -15.74 -16.27 5.12
N LYS A 29 -15.22 -16.68 6.29
CA LYS A 29 -15.54 -17.97 6.92
C LYS A 29 -17.03 -18.20 7.14
N LYS A 30 -17.80 -17.17 7.53
CA LYS A 30 -19.21 -17.31 7.93
C LYS A 30 -20.22 -17.17 6.78
N THR A 31 -19.82 -16.58 5.66
CA THR A 31 -20.76 -16.24 4.58
C THR A 31 -20.78 -17.24 3.44
N SER A 32 -19.85 -18.20 3.39
CA SER A 32 -19.67 -19.10 2.23
C SER A 32 -19.66 -18.33 0.90
N LEU A 33 -19.30 -17.04 0.93
CA LEU A 33 -18.79 -16.36 -0.23
C LEU A 33 -17.61 -17.23 -0.62
N SER A 34 -17.82 -18.06 -1.65
CA SER A 34 -16.82 -18.93 -2.28
C SER A 34 -15.46 -18.26 -2.14
N GLY A 35 -14.36 -18.99 -1.88
CA GLY A 35 -13.00 -18.46 -1.69
C GLY A 35 -12.52 -17.38 -2.70
N ALA A 36 -13.32 -17.06 -3.71
CA ALA A 36 -13.56 -15.73 -4.28
C ALA A 36 -13.78 -14.52 -3.33
N PHE A 37 -13.84 -14.67 -1.99
CA PHE A 37 -13.60 -13.59 -0.99
C PHE A 37 -12.17 -13.62 -0.40
N ILE A 38 -11.23 -14.16 -1.20
CA ILE A 38 -9.95 -13.56 -1.59
C ILE A 38 -8.77 -13.70 -0.61
N GLY A 39 -7.69 -14.30 -1.14
CA GLY A 39 -6.33 -14.29 -0.58
C GLY A 39 -5.69 -12.89 -0.52
N GLY A 40 -4.48 -12.71 -1.06
CA GLY A 40 -3.67 -11.51 -0.84
C GLY A 40 -4.34 -10.16 -1.20
N VAL A 41 -5.35 -10.13 -2.08
CA VAL A 41 -5.95 -8.89 -2.62
C VAL A 41 -6.92 -8.21 -1.68
N MET A 42 -7.83 -8.94 -1.03
CA MET A 42 -8.78 -8.36 -0.08
C MET A 42 -8.08 -8.03 1.21
N LEU A 43 -7.16 -8.90 1.65
CA LEU A 43 -6.29 -8.60 2.76
C LEU A 43 -5.57 -7.27 2.50
N SER A 44 -4.98 -7.10 1.32
CA SER A 44 -4.35 -5.83 0.93
C SER A 44 -5.31 -4.65 0.90
N ALA A 45 -6.52 -4.80 0.36
CA ALA A 45 -7.50 -3.71 0.31
C ALA A 45 -7.95 -3.27 1.72
N VAL A 46 -8.09 -4.22 2.65
CA VAL A 46 -8.53 -3.96 4.02
C VAL A 46 -7.40 -3.36 4.84
N THR A 47 -6.17 -3.88 4.73
CA THR A 47 -5.02 -3.31 5.41
C THR A 47 -4.67 -1.93 4.89
N SER A 48 -4.97 -1.63 3.61
CA SER A 48 -4.75 -0.32 2.98
C SER A 48 -5.93 0.66 3.11
N LEU A 49 -6.95 0.36 3.93
CA LEU A 49 -7.98 1.34 4.29
C LEU A 49 -7.40 2.61 4.96
N PRO A 50 -6.44 2.50 5.89
CA PRO A 50 -5.75 3.67 6.45
C PRO A 50 -5.19 4.58 5.37
N GLU A 51 -4.44 4.06 4.40
CA GLU A 51 -3.86 4.76 3.24
C GLU A 51 -4.93 5.48 2.44
N MET A 52 -6.06 4.82 2.17
CA MET A 52 -7.17 5.41 1.42
C MET A 52 -7.70 6.65 2.15
N PHE A 53 -8.03 6.52 3.43
CA PHE A 53 -8.64 7.61 4.18
C PHE A 53 -7.65 8.73 4.53
N THR A 54 -6.37 8.43 4.77
CA THR A 54 -5.35 9.46 4.96
C THR A 54 -5.08 10.24 3.67
N SER A 55 -5.10 9.58 2.52
CA SER A 55 -4.96 10.20 1.19
C SER A 55 -6.15 11.10 0.86
N ILE A 56 -7.38 10.59 1.02
CA ILE A 56 -8.61 11.37 0.82
C ILE A 56 -8.65 12.58 1.78
N SER A 57 -8.36 12.38 3.06
CA SER A 57 -8.33 13.45 4.06
C SER A 57 -7.31 14.55 3.70
N SER A 58 -6.08 14.15 3.36
CA SER A 58 -5.02 15.10 3.03
C SER A 58 -5.28 15.90 1.75
N THR A 59 -5.89 15.27 0.75
CA THR A 59 -6.23 15.96 -0.51
C THR A 59 -7.49 16.83 -0.36
N LEU A 60 -8.59 16.28 0.17
CA LEU A 60 -9.88 16.99 0.14
C LEU A 60 -10.08 17.94 1.32
N MET A 61 -9.61 17.58 2.52
CA MET A 61 -9.80 18.40 3.71
C MET A 61 -8.66 19.40 3.91
N LEU A 62 -7.41 18.91 3.82
CA LEU A 62 -6.22 19.76 4.00
C LEU A 62 -5.82 20.52 2.73
N LYS A 63 -6.28 20.09 1.54
CA LYS A 63 -5.86 20.64 0.24
C LYS A 63 -4.35 20.53 0.01
N GLN A 64 -3.76 19.44 0.48
CA GLN A 64 -2.33 19.13 0.40
C GLN A 64 -2.11 17.84 -0.41
N PRO A 65 -2.25 17.86 -1.75
CA PRO A 65 -2.03 16.67 -2.58
C PRO A 65 -0.61 16.11 -2.46
N GLY A 66 0.38 16.93 -2.07
CA GLY A 66 1.72 16.47 -1.75
C GLY A 66 1.76 15.45 -0.60
N LEU A 67 0.94 15.61 0.45
CA LEU A 67 0.82 14.61 1.53
C LEU A 67 0.26 13.30 1.01
N CYS A 68 -0.73 13.36 0.11
CA CYS A 68 -1.34 12.18 -0.53
C CYS A 68 -0.32 11.42 -1.39
N MET A 69 0.38 12.12 -2.28
CA MET A 69 1.44 11.53 -3.11
C MET A 69 2.55 10.93 -2.24
N GLY A 70 2.97 11.65 -1.22
CA GLY A 70 3.94 11.18 -0.23
C GLY A 70 3.49 9.89 0.46
N ASN A 71 2.26 9.89 0.99
CA ASN A 71 1.66 8.75 1.66
C ASN A 71 1.69 7.51 0.77
N ILE A 72 1.12 7.59 -0.44
CA ILE A 72 1.02 6.43 -1.33
C ILE A 72 2.38 5.94 -1.80
N LEU A 73 3.22 6.82 -2.36
CA LEU A 73 4.52 6.38 -2.90
C LEU A 73 5.49 5.95 -1.79
N GLY A 74 5.37 6.56 -0.61
CA GLY A 74 6.10 6.17 0.59
C GLY A 74 5.69 4.81 1.13
N SER A 75 4.38 4.54 1.23
CA SER A 75 3.82 3.23 1.57
C SER A 75 4.29 2.14 0.61
N ASP A 76 4.24 2.40 -0.70
CA ASP A 76 4.68 1.44 -1.71
C ASP A 76 6.16 1.06 -1.55
N LEU A 77 7.02 2.06 -1.33
CA LEU A 77 8.44 1.84 -1.13
C LEU A 77 8.72 1.13 0.21
N PHE A 78 7.95 1.45 1.25
CA PHE A 78 8.05 0.81 2.56
C PHE A 78 7.58 -0.65 2.52
N ASN A 79 6.51 -0.96 1.78
CA ASN A 79 6.03 -2.32 1.56
C ASN A 79 7.10 -3.18 0.86
N LEU A 80 7.75 -2.63 -0.18
CA LEU A 80 8.87 -3.31 -0.83
C LEU A 80 10.06 -3.52 0.13
N LEU A 81 10.37 -2.53 0.97
CA LEU A 81 11.40 -2.67 2.01
C LEU A 81 11.06 -3.81 2.97
N ILE A 82 9.83 -3.85 3.49
CA ILE A 82 9.39 -4.89 4.43
C ILE A 82 9.55 -6.27 3.79
N LEU A 83 9.08 -6.42 2.55
CA LEU A 83 9.16 -7.68 1.83
C LEU A 83 10.61 -8.11 1.61
N ALA A 84 11.49 -7.17 1.25
CA ALA A 84 12.92 -7.42 1.08
C ALA A 84 13.59 -7.86 2.39
N VAL A 85 13.30 -7.17 3.50
CA VAL A 85 13.85 -7.48 4.83
C VAL A 85 13.37 -8.85 5.29
N LEU A 86 12.07 -9.12 5.24
CA LEU A 86 11.52 -10.42 5.65
C LEU A 86 12.05 -11.56 4.77
N ALA A 87 12.20 -11.34 3.47
CA ALA A 87 12.77 -12.34 2.57
C ALA A 87 14.25 -12.65 2.86
N LEU A 88 15.04 -11.67 3.31
CA LEU A 88 16.41 -11.91 3.79
C LEU A 88 16.44 -12.63 5.15
N VAL A 89 15.59 -12.22 6.09
CA VAL A 89 15.48 -12.87 7.43
C VAL A 89 15.09 -14.34 7.28
N PHE A 90 14.14 -14.65 6.40
CA PHE A 90 13.64 -16.01 6.15
C PHE A 90 14.27 -16.65 4.89
N PHE A 91 15.45 -16.19 4.46
CA PHE A 91 16.01 -16.54 3.15
C PHE A 91 16.15 -18.04 2.91
N ARG A 92 16.50 -18.83 3.93
CA ARG A 92 16.67 -20.28 3.81
C ARG A 92 15.40 -21.00 3.34
N THR A 93 14.23 -20.52 3.76
CA THR A 93 12.92 -21.04 3.35
C THR A 93 12.38 -20.30 2.13
N TYR A 94 12.51 -18.97 2.10
CA TYR A 94 12.04 -18.12 1.00
C TYR A 94 12.73 -18.42 -0.34
N SER A 95 14.04 -18.72 -0.33
CA SER A 95 14.79 -19.03 -1.56
C SER A 95 14.21 -20.23 -2.32
N LYS A 96 13.57 -21.16 -1.61
CA LYS A 96 12.93 -22.37 -2.15
C LYS A 96 11.45 -22.20 -2.45
N ALA A 97 10.84 -21.08 -2.05
CA ALA A 97 9.45 -20.80 -2.31
C ALA A 97 9.23 -20.59 -3.81
N ASP A 98 8.11 -21.12 -4.33
CA ASP A 98 7.62 -20.79 -5.65
C ASP A 98 6.67 -19.61 -5.50
N ILE A 99 7.08 -18.47 -6.05
CA ILE A 99 6.29 -17.24 -6.04
C ILE A 99 5.59 -17.15 -7.39
N SER A 100 4.28 -16.94 -7.36
CA SER A 100 3.39 -16.96 -8.49
C SER A 100 3.80 -15.94 -9.56
N LYS A 101 3.64 -16.34 -10.82
CA LYS A 101 3.89 -15.44 -11.96
C LYS A 101 2.84 -14.34 -12.06
N SER A 102 1.70 -14.47 -11.40
CA SER A 102 0.66 -13.42 -11.35
C SER A 102 1.28 -12.10 -10.86
N HIS A 103 2.16 -12.17 -9.85
CA HIS A 103 2.80 -11.01 -9.24
C HIS A 103 3.70 -10.26 -10.22
N LEU A 104 4.28 -10.94 -11.22
CA LEU A 104 5.05 -10.27 -12.27
C LEU A 104 4.17 -9.38 -13.14
N TYR A 105 2.94 -9.82 -13.44
CA TYR A 105 1.98 -8.99 -14.18
C TYR A 105 1.61 -7.75 -13.37
N VAL A 106 1.32 -7.93 -12.07
CA VAL A 106 0.96 -6.82 -11.18
C VAL A 106 2.11 -5.81 -11.06
N LEU A 107 3.32 -6.28 -10.76
CA LEU A 107 4.53 -5.44 -10.72
C LEU A 107 4.74 -4.68 -12.05
N GLY A 108 4.46 -5.33 -13.19
CA GLY A 108 4.48 -4.69 -14.50
C GLY A 108 3.47 -3.55 -14.61
N THR A 109 2.23 -3.73 -14.13
CA THR A 109 1.24 -2.65 -14.13
C THR A 109 1.58 -1.52 -13.15
N ILE A 110 2.20 -1.83 -12.01
CA ILE A 110 2.70 -0.82 -11.06
C ILE A 110 3.76 0.05 -11.74
N LEU A 111 4.69 -0.56 -12.49
CA LEU A 111 5.68 0.19 -13.28
C LEU A 111 5.03 1.09 -14.34
N VAL A 112 3.97 0.64 -15.00
CA VAL A 112 3.18 1.48 -15.93
C VAL A 112 2.53 2.64 -15.17
N GLY A 113 1.98 2.41 -13.97
CA GLY A 113 1.44 3.45 -13.10
C GLY A 113 2.49 4.52 -12.74
N TYR A 114 3.66 4.10 -12.24
CA TYR A 114 4.78 5.01 -11.97
C TYR A 114 5.20 5.80 -13.21
N ALA A 115 5.31 5.14 -14.37
CA ALA A 115 5.65 5.81 -15.62
C ALA A 115 4.59 6.84 -16.03
N ALA A 116 3.29 6.51 -15.89
CA ALA A 116 2.20 7.43 -16.20
C ALA A 116 2.19 8.66 -15.28
N ILE A 117 2.49 8.48 -13.99
CA ILE A 117 2.66 9.58 -13.02
C ILE A 117 3.85 10.45 -13.44
N LEU A 118 5.02 9.85 -13.69
CA LEU A 118 6.23 10.58 -14.08
C LEU A 118 6.01 11.38 -15.38
N LEU A 119 5.41 10.77 -16.40
CA LEU A 119 5.12 11.45 -17.67
C LEU A 119 4.10 12.58 -17.51
N ASN A 120 3.15 12.47 -16.57
CA ASN A 120 2.24 13.56 -16.24
C ASN A 120 2.98 14.74 -15.60
N MET A 121 3.84 14.46 -14.61
CA MET A 121 4.66 15.47 -13.95
C MET A 121 5.62 16.17 -14.92
N LEU A 122 6.12 15.47 -15.93
CA LEU A 122 6.95 16.03 -17.00
C LEU A 122 6.15 16.85 -18.03
N GLY A 123 4.83 16.92 -17.92
CA GLY A 123 3.96 17.65 -18.85
C GLY A 123 3.58 16.88 -20.11
N ILE A 124 4.04 15.63 -20.27
CA ILE A 124 3.81 14.82 -21.48
C ILE A 124 2.39 14.24 -21.48
N LEU A 125 1.90 13.77 -20.33
CA LEU A 125 0.55 13.21 -20.17
C LEU A 125 -0.43 14.17 -19.46
N LYS A 126 -0.25 15.49 -19.59
CA LYS A 126 -1.18 16.50 -19.05
C LYS A 126 -2.44 16.64 -19.91
N VAL A 127 -3.20 15.55 -20.02
CA VAL A 127 -4.51 15.52 -20.67
C VAL A 127 -5.57 15.21 -19.63
N GLU A 128 -6.61 16.03 -19.57
CA GLU A 128 -7.74 15.89 -18.65
C GLU A 128 -9.03 15.64 -19.43
N ILE A 129 -9.87 14.73 -18.92
CA ILE A 129 -11.21 14.45 -19.43
C ILE A 129 -12.17 14.68 -18.27
N LEU A 130 -13.07 15.68 -18.39
CA LEU A 130 -14.07 15.99 -17.35
C LEU A 130 -13.46 16.13 -15.94
N THR A 131 -12.32 16.83 -15.81
CA THR A 131 -11.51 17.03 -14.59
C THR A 131 -10.67 15.84 -14.11
N VAL A 132 -10.76 14.68 -14.78
CA VAL A 132 -9.96 13.49 -14.43
C VAL A 132 -8.73 13.41 -15.33
N SER A 133 -7.55 13.22 -14.73
CA SER A 133 -6.32 13.02 -15.49
C SER A 133 -6.34 11.71 -16.28
N ILE A 134 -5.80 11.71 -17.51
CA ILE A 134 -5.57 10.48 -18.28
C ILE A 134 -4.68 9.48 -17.51
N THR A 135 -3.82 9.98 -16.62
CA THR A 135 -3.01 9.15 -15.71
C THR A 135 -3.88 8.32 -14.77
N SER A 136 -4.94 8.91 -14.21
CA SER A 136 -5.91 8.19 -13.36
C SER A 136 -6.62 7.09 -14.13
N LEU A 137 -6.99 7.34 -15.39
CA LEU A 137 -7.61 6.33 -16.24
C LEU A 137 -6.67 5.17 -16.55
N ILE A 138 -5.40 5.46 -16.86
CA ILE A 138 -4.35 4.43 -17.05
C ILE A 138 -4.22 3.58 -15.78
N ILE A 139 -4.13 4.23 -14.61
CA ILE A 139 -4.00 3.54 -13.33
C ILE A 139 -5.22 2.66 -13.02
N PHE A 140 -6.46 3.12 -13.27
CA PHE A 140 -7.64 2.28 -13.10
C PHE A 140 -7.66 1.06 -14.02
N VAL A 141 -7.23 1.21 -15.28
CA VAL A 141 -7.08 0.07 -16.20
C VAL A 141 -6.02 -0.90 -15.67
N CYS A 142 -4.87 -0.40 -15.22
CA CYS A 142 -3.82 -1.20 -14.59
C CYS A 142 -4.33 -1.96 -13.35
N TYR A 143 -5.10 -1.28 -12.48
CA TYR A 143 -5.70 -1.89 -11.31
C TYR A 143 -6.70 -3.00 -11.69
N GLY A 144 -7.60 -2.75 -12.66
CA GLY A 144 -8.56 -3.76 -13.13
C GLY A 144 -7.88 -5.00 -13.75
N VAL A 145 -6.81 -4.80 -14.52
CA VAL A 145 -5.99 -5.90 -15.06
C VAL A 145 -5.33 -6.68 -13.94
N SER A 146 -4.74 -6.00 -12.95
CA SER A 146 -4.08 -6.63 -11.81
C SER A 146 -5.03 -7.39 -10.91
N PHE A 147 -6.21 -6.81 -10.62
CA PHE A 147 -7.26 -7.46 -9.85
C PHE A 147 -7.64 -8.82 -10.44
N LYS A 148 -7.76 -8.92 -11.76
CA LYS A 148 -8.05 -10.18 -12.45
C LYS A 148 -6.95 -11.25 -12.27
N HIS A 149 -5.69 -10.84 -12.23
CA HIS A 149 -4.56 -11.77 -12.08
C HIS A 149 -4.34 -12.19 -10.63
N LEU A 150 -4.67 -11.31 -9.69
CA LEU A 150 -4.53 -11.52 -8.25
C LEU A 150 -5.71 -12.29 -7.64
N SER A 151 -6.92 -12.13 -8.17
CA SER A 151 -8.14 -12.81 -7.66
C SER A 151 -8.20 -14.30 -8.00
N GLY A 152 -7.25 -14.82 -8.78
CA GLY A 152 -7.15 -16.24 -9.13
C GLY A 152 -6.29 -17.07 -8.17
N GLU A 153 -5.68 -16.44 -7.15
CA GLU A 153 -4.91 -17.14 -6.14
C GLU A 153 -5.83 -17.58 -5.00
N GLU A 154 -6.11 -18.88 -4.95
CA GLU A 154 -6.82 -19.50 -3.83
C GLU A 154 -6.02 -19.21 -2.54
N GLY A 155 -6.64 -18.49 -1.60
CA GLY A 155 -6.09 -18.33 -0.26
C GLY A 155 -5.93 -19.71 0.41
N GLU A 156 -4.99 -19.82 1.34
CA GLU A 156 -4.93 -20.99 2.23
C GLU A 156 -6.32 -21.22 2.82
N ALA A 157 -6.86 -22.44 2.68
CA ALA A 157 -8.09 -22.85 3.33
C ALA A 157 -7.97 -22.52 4.81
N SER A 158 -8.73 -21.51 5.24
CA SER A 158 -8.64 -21.01 6.59
C SER A 158 -9.29 -22.05 7.51
N ASP A 159 -8.64 -22.37 8.64
CA ASP A 159 -9.13 -23.35 9.62
C ASP A 159 -10.62 -23.12 9.95
N GLU A 160 -11.35 -24.20 10.27
CA GLU A 160 -12.76 -24.13 10.69
C GLU A 160 -13.00 -22.99 11.69
N ASP A 161 -14.10 -22.27 11.51
CA ASP A 161 -14.46 -21.11 12.32
C ASP A 161 -14.82 -21.51 13.76
N ASP A 162 -13.83 -21.46 14.66
CA ASP A 162 -14.02 -21.67 16.11
C ASP A 162 -14.53 -20.40 16.83
N SER A 163 -14.92 -19.35 16.10
CA SER A 163 -15.36 -18.10 16.72
C SER A 163 -16.80 -18.18 17.22
N ARG A 164 -17.00 -17.82 18.49
CA ARG A 164 -18.32 -17.73 19.14
C ARG A 164 -19.20 -16.56 18.66
N LEU A 165 -18.71 -15.75 17.71
CA LEU A 165 -19.41 -14.55 17.25
C LEU A 165 -20.43 -14.90 16.18
N THR A 166 -21.59 -14.26 16.20
CA THR A 166 -22.56 -14.32 15.08
C THR A 166 -22.10 -13.43 13.92
N LEU A 167 -22.50 -13.74 12.68
CA LEU A 167 -22.18 -12.91 11.51
C LEU A 167 -22.58 -11.44 11.71
N LYS A 168 -23.76 -11.19 12.29
CA LYS A 168 -24.24 -9.84 12.63
C LYS A 168 -23.29 -9.11 13.59
N GLN A 169 -22.76 -9.81 14.60
CA GLN A 169 -21.79 -9.22 15.52
C GLN A 169 -20.45 -8.91 14.83
N VAL A 170 -19.99 -9.77 13.93
CA VAL A 170 -18.76 -9.54 13.16
C VAL A 170 -18.91 -8.29 12.27
N ILE A 171 -20.01 -8.19 11.52
CA ILE A 171 -20.28 -7.03 10.65
C ILE A 171 -20.37 -5.73 11.48
N VAL A 172 -21.09 -5.74 12.60
CA VAL A 172 -21.19 -4.54 13.47
C VAL A 172 -19.82 -4.12 13.99
N ARG A 173 -18.99 -5.07 14.43
CA ARG A 173 -17.64 -4.77 14.92
C ARG A 173 -16.72 -4.27 13.80
N PHE A 174 -16.81 -4.85 12.60
CA PHE A 174 -16.09 -4.38 11.42
C PHE A 174 -16.45 -2.92 11.13
N VAL A 175 -17.74 -2.58 11.05
CA VAL A 175 -18.20 -1.20 10.82
C VAL A 175 -17.69 -0.24 11.89
N LEU A 176 -17.76 -0.61 13.18
CA LEU A 176 -17.25 0.22 14.27
C LEU A 176 -15.75 0.47 14.17
N VAL A 177 -14.99 -0.56 13.83
CA VAL A 177 -13.54 -0.44 13.60
C VAL A 177 -13.23 0.42 12.38
N SER A 178 -13.95 0.25 11.26
CA SER A 178 -13.80 1.08 10.07
C SER A 178 -14.07 2.55 10.35
N ILE A 179 -15.10 2.88 11.15
CA ILE A 179 -15.35 4.27 11.60
C ILE A 179 -14.15 4.80 12.40
N GLY A 180 -13.58 3.98 13.28
CA GLY A 180 -12.37 4.33 14.02
C GLY A 180 -11.16 4.56 13.12
N ILE A 181 -10.96 3.72 12.09
CA ILE A 181 -9.91 3.90 11.08
C ILE A 181 -10.09 5.25 10.38
N ILE A 182 -11.29 5.57 9.91
CA ILE A 182 -11.58 6.86 9.26
C ILE A 182 -11.23 8.03 10.18
N ALA A 183 -11.68 7.99 11.44
CA ALA A 183 -11.42 9.05 12.41
C ALA A 183 -9.92 9.22 12.68
N LEU A 184 -9.18 8.14 12.91
CA LEU A 184 -7.73 8.19 13.16
C LEU A 184 -6.93 8.56 11.91
N SER A 185 -7.35 8.12 10.72
CA SER A 185 -6.76 8.54 9.45
C SER A 185 -6.92 10.04 9.21
N ILE A 186 -8.07 10.62 9.56
CA ILE A 186 -8.22 12.08 9.50
C ILE A 186 -7.24 12.74 10.47
N VAL A 187 -7.22 12.32 11.74
CA VAL A 187 -6.34 12.92 12.75
C VAL A 187 -4.86 12.80 12.36
N ILE A 188 -4.40 11.64 11.87
CA ILE A 188 -2.98 11.45 11.51
C ILE A 188 -2.58 12.32 10.32
N SER A 189 -3.48 12.60 9.37
CA SER A 189 -3.23 13.55 8.29
C SER A 189 -2.97 14.96 8.82
N TYR A 190 -3.81 15.47 9.74
CA TYR A 190 -3.62 16.80 10.35
C TYR A 190 -2.34 16.86 11.20
N VAL A 191 -2.07 15.81 11.98
CA VAL A 191 -0.85 15.73 12.81
C VAL A 191 0.40 15.69 11.93
N THR A 192 0.35 14.96 10.82
CA THR A 192 1.47 14.90 9.86
C THR A 192 1.68 16.25 9.17
N ASP A 193 0.60 16.93 8.79
CA ASP A 193 0.65 18.27 8.19
C ASP A 193 1.36 19.28 9.12
N GLU A 194 0.99 19.27 10.40
CA GLU A 194 1.60 20.13 11.42
C GLU A 194 3.08 19.77 11.69
N ILE A 195 3.41 18.47 11.73
CA ILE A 195 4.80 18.00 11.86
C ILE A 195 5.62 18.42 10.63
N SER A 196 5.04 18.35 9.43
CA SER A 196 5.69 18.77 8.19
C SER A 196 6.10 20.24 8.25
N ASP A 197 5.21 21.12 8.71
CA ASP A 197 5.46 22.56 8.83
C ASP A 197 6.49 22.87 9.91
N LYS A 198 6.41 22.20 11.07
CA LYS A 198 7.38 22.39 12.16
C LYS A 198 8.80 21.98 11.80
N LEU A 199 8.94 20.93 11.00
CA LEU A 199 10.23 20.38 10.61
C LEU A 199 10.71 20.87 9.23
N ASN A 200 9.91 21.66 8.52
CA ASN A 200 10.18 22.14 7.15
C ASN A 200 10.59 21.00 6.19
N LEU A 201 9.94 19.84 6.30
CA LEU A 201 10.33 18.64 5.53
C LEU A 201 9.86 18.68 4.08
N GLY A 202 8.78 19.42 3.82
CA GLY A 202 7.98 19.32 2.60
C GLY A 202 6.85 18.30 2.76
N LYS A 203 5.72 18.55 2.09
CA LYS A 203 4.50 17.75 2.24
C LYS A 203 4.68 16.33 1.69
N GLY A 204 5.39 16.14 0.57
CA GLY A 204 5.69 14.81 0.03
C GLY A 204 6.49 13.93 0.97
N ILE A 205 7.59 14.45 1.53
CA ILE A 205 8.42 13.70 2.47
C ILE A 205 7.69 13.43 3.78
N ALA A 206 6.96 14.41 4.32
CA ALA A 206 6.18 14.19 5.53
C ALA A 206 5.08 13.13 5.31
N GLY A 207 4.40 13.16 4.17
CA GLY A 207 3.44 12.14 3.76
C GLY A 207 4.10 10.75 3.74
N ALA A 208 5.26 10.62 3.11
CA ALA A 208 5.96 9.33 3.02
C ALA A 208 6.44 8.79 4.37
N LEU A 209 7.02 9.64 5.21
CA LEU A 209 7.63 9.21 6.47
C LEU A 209 6.61 9.01 7.58
N PHE A 210 5.62 9.90 7.71
CA PHE A 210 4.71 9.89 8.85
C PHE A 210 3.38 9.22 8.53
N MET A 211 2.80 9.47 7.35
CA MET A 211 1.56 8.78 6.96
C MET A 211 1.89 7.42 6.38
N GLY A 212 2.76 7.35 5.35
CA GLY A 212 3.02 6.13 4.61
C GLY A 212 3.57 5.00 5.46
N ILE A 213 4.52 5.27 6.37
CA ILE A 213 5.00 4.25 7.32
C ILE A 213 3.87 3.83 8.28
N ALA A 214 3.14 4.78 8.87
CA ALA A 214 2.15 4.48 9.90
C ALA A 214 0.96 3.69 9.35
N THR A 215 0.51 4.03 8.14
CA THR A 215 -0.62 3.37 7.48
C THR A 215 -0.24 1.98 7.00
N SER A 216 1.05 1.71 6.70
CA SER A 216 1.55 0.41 6.22
C SER A 216 2.08 -0.52 7.33
N LEU A 217 1.96 -0.13 8.61
CA LEU A 217 2.21 -1.04 9.75
C LEU A 217 1.27 -2.27 9.83
N PRO A 218 -0.02 -2.20 9.45
CA PRO A 218 -0.90 -3.37 9.34
C PRO A 218 -0.36 -4.41 8.33
N GLU A 219 0.12 -3.95 7.18
CA GLU A 219 0.74 -4.77 6.13
C GLU A 219 2.00 -5.47 6.67
N LEU A 220 2.83 -4.75 7.42
CA LEU A 220 3.98 -5.32 8.13
C LEU A 220 3.53 -6.44 9.08
N ALA A 221 2.52 -6.19 9.92
CA ALA A 221 2.04 -7.16 10.90
C ALA A 221 1.51 -8.43 10.22
N SER A 222 0.68 -8.26 9.18
CA SER A 222 0.15 -9.36 8.36
C SER A 222 1.27 -10.15 7.68
N SER A 223 2.22 -9.46 7.05
CA SER A 223 3.32 -10.12 6.33
C SER A 223 4.25 -10.87 7.26
N VAL A 224 4.55 -10.34 8.45
CA VAL A 224 5.29 -11.08 9.48
C VAL A 224 4.57 -12.38 9.85
N ALA A 225 3.24 -12.36 9.98
CA ALA A 225 2.47 -13.56 10.29
C ALA A 225 2.54 -14.60 9.15
N LEU A 226 2.38 -14.17 7.89
CA LEU A 226 2.46 -15.04 6.71
C LEU A 226 3.87 -15.63 6.51
N PHE A 227 4.92 -14.83 6.71
CA PHE A 227 6.30 -15.31 6.65
C PHE A 227 6.60 -16.36 7.72
N LYS A 228 6.06 -16.20 8.94
CA LYS A 228 6.18 -17.22 10.01
C LYS A 228 5.48 -18.52 9.63
N LYS A 229 4.35 -18.44 8.92
CA LYS A 229 3.62 -19.60 8.36
C LYS A 229 4.27 -20.20 7.10
N LYS A 230 5.31 -19.54 6.55
CA LYS A 230 5.95 -19.87 5.26
C LYS A 230 5.03 -19.71 4.05
N SER A 231 3.96 -18.93 4.19
CA SER A 231 3.00 -18.57 3.14
C SER A 231 3.55 -17.39 2.31
N PHE A 232 4.73 -17.60 1.70
CA PHE A 232 5.49 -16.51 1.06
C PHE A 232 4.79 -15.91 -0.16
N ASP A 233 4.05 -16.73 -0.90
CA ASP A 233 3.29 -16.30 -2.08
C ASP A 233 2.16 -15.34 -1.66
N ILE A 234 1.35 -15.74 -0.67
CA ILE A 234 0.31 -14.89 -0.08
C ILE A 234 0.90 -13.60 0.50
N ALA A 235 2.07 -13.67 1.16
CA ALA A 235 2.74 -12.48 1.68
C ALA A 235 3.19 -11.52 0.56
N ALA A 236 3.70 -12.06 -0.55
CA ALA A 236 4.04 -11.27 -1.72
C ALA A 236 2.79 -10.66 -2.37
N GLY A 237 1.71 -11.45 -2.50
CA GLY A 237 0.40 -11.00 -2.98
C GLY A 237 -0.19 -9.88 -2.12
N ASN A 238 -0.07 -9.96 -0.79
CA ASN A 238 -0.52 -8.90 0.11
C ASN A 238 0.24 -7.59 -0.12
N MET A 239 1.58 -7.64 -0.15
CA MET A 239 2.42 -6.44 -0.32
C MET A 239 2.29 -5.84 -1.74
N ILE A 240 2.35 -6.66 -2.78
CA ILE A 240 2.25 -6.22 -4.17
C ILE A 240 0.80 -5.79 -4.50
N GLY A 241 -0.19 -6.48 -3.93
CA GLY A 241 -1.60 -6.11 -3.98
C GLY A 241 -1.86 -4.75 -3.34
N SER A 242 -1.24 -4.49 -2.18
CA SER A 242 -1.34 -3.20 -1.49
C SER A 242 -0.79 -2.08 -2.37
N ASN A 243 0.36 -2.29 -3.03
CA ASN A 243 0.94 -1.26 -3.90
C ASN A 243 0.06 -0.93 -5.11
N ILE A 244 -0.57 -1.92 -5.76
CA ILE A 244 -1.48 -1.61 -6.88
C ILE A 244 -2.80 -0.99 -6.40
N PHE A 245 -3.27 -1.36 -5.20
CA PHE A 245 -4.42 -0.72 -4.56
C PHE A 245 -4.12 0.74 -4.19
N ASN A 246 -2.93 1.02 -3.67
CA ASN A 246 -2.43 2.36 -3.41
C ASN A 246 -2.40 3.23 -4.67
N MET A 247 -1.94 2.69 -5.80
CA MET A 247 -2.06 3.39 -7.09
C MET A 247 -3.52 3.74 -7.41
N ALA A 248 -4.44 2.79 -7.25
CA ALA A 248 -5.86 3.04 -7.46
C ALA A 248 -6.43 4.10 -6.49
N ILE A 249 -5.91 4.18 -5.24
CA ILE A 249 -6.24 5.26 -4.30
C ILE A 249 -5.80 6.61 -4.88
N LEU A 250 -4.59 6.74 -5.44
CA LEU A 250 -4.18 8.00 -6.09
C LEU A 250 -5.15 8.41 -7.20
N ALA A 251 -5.49 7.47 -8.10
CA ALA A 251 -6.43 7.72 -9.17
C ALA A 251 -7.83 8.11 -8.64
N LEU A 252 -8.29 7.47 -7.57
CA LEU A 252 -9.54 7.82 -6.89
C LEU A 252 -9.46 9.23 -6.29
N THR A 253 -8.37 9.58 -5.63
CA THR A 253 -8.21 10.92 -5.04
C THR A 253 -8.16 12.02 -6.08
N ASP A 254 -7.58 11.77 -7.25
CA ASP A 254 -7.58 12.69 -8.40
C ASP A 254 -9.01 12.94 -8.91
N VAL A 255 -9.81 11.88 -9.08
CA VAL A 255 -11.23 12.00 -9.46
C VAL A 255 -12.03 12.82 -8.44
N LEU A 256 -11.75 12.65 -7.15
CA LEU A 256 -12.44 13.38 -6.10
C LEU A 256 -11.97 14.84 -5.96
N TYR A 257 -10.77 15.17 -6.45
CA TYR A 257 -10.16 16.48 -6.31
C TYR A 257 -10.51 17.40 -7.48
N ILE A 258 -11.79 17.75 -7.60
CA ILE A 258 -12.39 18.50 -8.73
C ILE A 258 -11.70 19.86 -9.04
N LYS A 259 -10.93 20.44 -8.11
CA LYS A 259 -10.34 21.79 -8.22
C LYS A 259 -8.84 21.83 -8.54
N GLY A 260 -8.17 20.69 -8.78
CA GLY A 260 -6.78 20.63 -9.23
C GLY A 260 -6.30 19.20 -9.50
N GLY A 261 -5.14 19.02 -10.12
CA GLY A 261 -4.57 17.68 -10.33
C GLY A 261 -3.78 17.18 -9.12
N VAL A 262 -3.99 15.93 -8.71
CA VAL A 262 -3.14 15.30 -7.65
C VAL A 262 -1.70 15.13 -8.15
N TYR A 263 -1.52 15.00 -9.46
CA TYR A 263 -0.22 14.81 -10.13
C TYR A 263 0.52 16.11 -10.48
N ASP A 264 -0.12 17.27 -10.34
CA ASP A 264 0.51 18.57 -10.66
C ASP A 264 1.55 19.01 -9.62
N PHE A 265 1.72 18.23 -8.55
CA PHE A 265 2.65 18.51 -7.48
C PHE A 265 4.07 18.03 -7.82
N SER A 266 4.95 18.96 -8.21
CA SER A 266 6.32 18.69 -8.68
C SER A 266 7.42 19.10 -7.68
N ASP A 267 7.22 18.80 -6.40
CA ASP A 267 8.30 18.92 -5.41
C ASP A 267 9.43 17.93 -5.74
N PRO A 268 10.70 18.37 -5.89
CA PRO A 268 11.82 17.50 -6.27
C PRO A 268 11.97 16.27 -5.37
N LYS A 269 11.69 16.38 -4.07
CA LYS A 269 11.79 15.25 -3.16
C LYS A 269 10.69 14.21 -3.38
N THR A 270 9.51 14.65 -3.82
CA THR A 270 8.42 13.75 -4.24
C THR A 270 8.75 13.03 -5.54
N VAL A 271 9.48 13.68 -6.46
CA VAL A 271 9.98 13.02 -7.67
C VAL A 271 10.97 11.90 -7.32
N ASN A 272 11.78 12.05 -6.27
CA ASN A 272 12.68 10.99 -5.82
C ASN A 272 11.91 9.74 -5.37
N LEU A 273 10.76 9.87 -4.72
CA LEU A 273 9.89 8.73 -4.37
C LEU A 273 9.50 7.92 -5.62
N ILE A 274 9.21 8.59 -6.74
CA ILE A 274 8.90 7.92 -8.00
C ILE A 274 10.11 7.15 -8.52
N TYR A 275 11.29 7.77 -8.53
CA TYR A 275 12.51 7.09 -9.01
C TYR A 275 12.87 5.88 -8.14
N PHE A 276 12.83 6.02 -6.82
CA PHE A 276 13.09 4.90 -5.91
C PHE A 276 11.99 3.86 -5.94
N GLY A 277 10.72 4.24 -6.13
CA GLY A 277 9.60 3.34 -6.34
C GLY A 277 9.74 2.51 -7.61
N ILE A 278 10.12 3.14 -8.73
CA ILE A 278 10.44 2.44 -9.99
C ILE A 278 11.61 1.48 -9.77
N ALA A 279 12.73 1.96 -9.22
CA ALA A 279 13.91 1.15 -8.99
C ALA A 279 13.61 -0.07 -8.09
N GLY A 280 12.93 0.16 -6.96
CA GLY A 280 12.50 -0.90 -6.04
C GLY A 280 11.58 -1.91 -6.70
N THR A 281 10.61 -1.45 -7.51
CA THR A 281 9.68 -2.33 -8.23
C THR A 281 10.40 -3.15 -9.31
N VAL A 282 11.36 -2.58 -10.04
CA VAL A 282 12.20 -3.31 -11.00
C VAL A 282 13.05 -4.37 -10.31
N LEU A 283 13.65 -4.03 -9.16
CA LEU A 283 14.45 -4.98 -8.37
C LEU A 283 13.59 -6.12 -7.83
N MET A 284 12.37 -5.83 -7.37
CA MET A 284 11.41 -6.84 -6.93
C MET A 284 10.97 -7.73 -8.10
N PHE A 285 10.67 -7.13 -9.26
CA PHE A 285 10.34 -7.86 -10.47
C PHE A 285 11.46 -8.83 -10.86
N ALA A 286 12.71 -8.39 -10.82
CA ALA A 286 13.87 -9.24 -11.09
C ALA A 286 14.00 -10.37 -10.04
N ALA A 287 13.81 -10.06 -8.76
CA ALA A 287 13.89 -11.03 -7.66
C ALA A 287 12.83 -12.14 -7.76
N VAL A 288 11.62 -11.81 -8.24
CA VAL A 288 10.53 -12.79 -8.47
C VAL A 288 10.77 -13.57 -9.77
N LYS A 289 11.14 -12.89 -10.86
CA LYS A 289 11.30 -13.51 -12.19
C LYS A 289 12.44 -14.51 -12.24
N PHE A 290 13.58 -14.17 -11.64
CA PHE A 290 14.78 -15.00 -11.73
C PHE A 290 14.89 -15.91 -10.51
N LYS A 291 14.81 -17.23 -10.74
CA LYS A 291 14.93 -18.25 -9.68
C LYS A 291 16.33 -18.37 -9.05
N LYS A 292 17.33 -17.59 -9.52
CA LYS A 292 18.71 -17.65 -9.02
C LYS A 292 18.83 -16.94 -7.66
N ASN A 293 19.34 -17.63 -6.65
CA ASN A 293 19.48 -17.11 -5.29
C ASN A 293 20.26 -15.79 -5.20
N TRP A 294 21.33 -15.62 -5.96
CA TRP A 294 22.10 -14.37 -5.95
C TRP A 294 21.29 -13.20 -6.49
N VAL A 295 20.39 -13.41 -7.46
CA VAL A 295 19.49 -12.35 -7.98
C VAL A 295 18.49 -11.94 -6.91
N LYS A 296 17.92 -12.91 -6.19
CA LYS A 296 17.02 -12.65 -5.05
C LYS A 296 17.70 -11.79 -3.98
N VAL A 297 18.92 -12.16 -3.56
CA VAL A 297 19.68 -11.42 -2.54
C VAL A 297 20.06 -10.02 -3.02
N CYS A 298 20.62 -9.88 -4.23
CA CYS A 298 20.98 -8.58 -4.78
C CYS A 298 19.76 -7.68 -4.95
N GLY A 299 18.61 -8.23 -5.38
CA GLY A 299 17.35 -7.50 -5.48
C GLY A 299 16.89 -6.97 -4.13
N MET A 300 16.88 -7.80 -3.08
CA MET A 300 16.48 -7.41 -1.72
C MET A 300 17.40 -6.35 -1.13
N LEU A 301 18.72 -6.55 -1.24
CA LEU A 301 19.70 -5.57 -0.77
C LEU A 301 19.59 -4.24 -1.55
N GLY A 302 19.32 -4.31 -2.86
CA GLY A 302 19.07 -3.15 -3.69
C GLY A 302 17.84 -2.37 -3.25
N ILE A 303 16.72 -3.06 -2.92
CA ILE A 303 15.50 -2.41 -2.41
C ILE A 303 15.78 -1.70 -1.08
N ILE A 304 16.50 -2.36 -0.17
CA ILE A 304 16.92 -1.74 1.10
C ILE A 304 17.78 -0.50 0.84
N ALA A 305 18.71 -0.58 -0.11
CA ALA A 305 19.54 0.57 -0.51
C ALA A 305 18.70 1.69 -1.13
N CYS A 306 17.70 1.39 -1.96
CA CYS A 306 16.77 2.39 -2.51
C CYS A 306 16.03 3.13 -1.40
N TYR A 307 15.48 2.42 -0.41
CA TYR A 307 14.81 3.04 0.73
C TYR A 307 15.78 3.88 1.57
N ALA A 308 16.98 3.37 1.85
CA ALA A 308 17.99 4.11 2.60
C ALA A 308 18.44 5.38 1.86
N CYS A 309 18.63 5.32 0.53
CA CYS A 309 18.95 6.49 -0.27
C CYS A 309 17.81 7.50 -0.29
N PHE A 310 16.56 7.05 -0.36
CA PHE A 310 15.38 7.92 -0.23
C PHE A 310 15.41 8.73 1.07
N LEU A 311 15.77 8.12 2.21
CA LEU A 311 15.85 8.84 3.48
C LEU A 311 16.95 9.92 3.54
N LEU A 312 17.91 9.89 2.61
CA LEU A 312 19.07 10.79 2.59
C LEU A 312 18.90 11.99 1.65
N VAL A 313 17.87 12.01 0.80
CA VAL A 313 17.65 13.04 -0.24
C VAL A 313 16.36 13.82 0.01
#